data_AF-A0A4R4DR88-F1
#
_entry.id   AF-A0A4R4DR88-F1
#
_cell.length_a   1.000
_cell.length_b   1.000
_cell.length_c   1.000
_cell.angle_alpha   90.00
_cell.angle_beta   90.00
_cell.angle_gamma   90.00
#
_symmetry.space_group_name_H-M   'P 1'
#
loop_
_entity.id
_entity.type
_entity.pdbx_description
1 polymer ?
#
loop_
_entity_poly.entity_id
_entity_poly.type
_entity_poly.pdbx_seq_one_letter_code
_entity_poly.pdbx_strand_id
1 'polypeptide(L)'
;MTDSAASRCIRVRAYRDGIRDAGRTFRLAPGADLDAALRRAALAAVPKVEGWTIRVFAVERTAAGERIAAVLDHLARRAMGGPDLAAALAATLDGARAVLVVGARDARRVEAVRAALTG
;
A
#
# COMPACT_ATOMS: atom_id res chain seq x y z
N MET A 1 26.21 -4.14 4.74
CA MET A 1 25.75 -5.50 4.40
C MET A 1 24.51 -5.87 5.23
N THR A 2 23.45 -5.06 5.18
CA THR A 2 22.30 -5.14 6.11
C THR A 2 20.93 -4.96 5.43
N ASP A 3 20.88 -4.72 4.12
CA ASP A 3 19.66 -4.28 3.44
C ASP A 3 18.64 -5.44 3.22
N SER A 4 19.13 -6.65 2.91
CA SER A 4 18.25 -7.79 2.58
C SER A 4 17.31 -8.21 3.73
N ALA A 5 17.72 -8.02 4.98
CA ALA A 5 16.89 -8.36 6.13
C ALA A 5 15.74 -7.35 6.33
N ALA A 6 15.96 -6.09 5.99
CA ALA A 6 14.96 -5.03 6.08
C ALA A 6 13.90 -5.16 4.98
N SER A 7 14.30 -5.53 3.74
CA SER A 7 13.36 -5.78 2.64
C SER A 7 12.41 -6.97 2.89
N ARG A 8 12.74 -7.82 3.86
CA ARG A 8 11.92 -8.98 4.26
C ARG A 8 10.99 -8.71 5.43
N CYS A 9 11.00 -7.47 5.92
CA CYS A 9 10.08 -6.98 6.92
C CYS A 9 9.07 -6.06 6.23
N ILE A 10 7.78 -6.31 6.42
CA ILE A 10 6.71 -5.51 5.84
C ILE A 10 5.94 -4.74 6.92
N ARG A 11 5.57 -3.50 6.62
CA ARG A 11 4.66 -2.67 7.44
C ARG A 11 3.40 -2.38 6.66
N VAL A 12 2.25 -2.43 7.33
CA VAL A 12 0.93 -2.19 6.72
C VAL A 12 0.24 -1.02 7.40
N ARG A 13 -0.28 -0.08 6.62
CA ARG A 13 -1.12 1.04 7.08
C ARG A 13 -2.45 1.01 6.36
N ALA A 14 -3.55 1.13 7.09
CA ALA A 14 -4.90 1.21 6.55
C ALA A 14 -5.45 2.64 6.68
N TYR A 15 -6.21 3.06 5.68
CA TYR A 15 -6.76 4.40 5.53
C TYR A 15 -8.27 4.28 5.30
N ARG A 16 -9.08 4.73 6.26
CA ARG A 16 -10.56 4.77 6.20
C ARG A 16 -11.05 6.10 6.80
N ASP A 17 -11.96 6.08 7.77
CA ASP A 17 -12.37 7.26 8.56
C ASP A 17 -11.23 7.83 9.43
N GLY A 18 -10.14 7.08 9.56
CA GLY A 18 -8.89 7.48 10.16
C GLY A 18 -7.74 6.61 9.67
N ILE A 19 -6.51 6.97 10.04
CA ILE A 19 -5.33 6.19 9.72
C ILE A 19 -5.12 5.16 10.83
N ARG A 20 -5.17 3.89 10.48
CA ARG A 20 -4.80 2.80 11.38
C ARG A 20 -3.51 2.20 10.89
N ASP A 21 -2.44 2.52 11.59
CA ASP A 21 -1.21 1.74 11.43
C ASP A 21 -1.45 0.36 12.03
N ALA A 22 -1.19 -0.72 11.28
CA ALA A 22 -1.24 -2.03 11.88
C ALA A 22 -0.18 -2.18 12.98
N GLY A 23 0.83 -1.29 13.03
CA GLY A 23 1.86 -1.21 14.08
C GLY A 23 2.76 -2.43 14.14
N ARG A 24 2.50 -3.42 13.28
CA ARG A 24 3.15 -4.71 13.25
C ARG A 24 4.03 -4.78 12.03
N THR A 25 5.31 -4.99 12.29
CA THR A 25 6.27 -5.42 11.30
C THR A 25 6.14 -6.93 11.17
N PHE A 26 5.81 -7.42 9.98
CA PHE A 26 5.78 -8.86 9.71
C PHE A 26 7.07 -9.27 9.02
N ARG A 27 7.77 -10.24 9.61
CA ARG A 27 8.96 -10.83 8.98
C ARG A 27 8.54 -11.98 8.08
N LEU A 28 9.02 -11.97 6.84
CA LEU A 28 8.78 -13.04 5.88
C LEU A 28 9.77 -14.21 6.06
N ALA A 29 9.27 -15.43 5.89
CA ALA A 29 10.08 -16.65 5.87
C ALA A 29 11.12 -16.62 4.73
N PRO A 30 12.26 -17.33 4.87
CA PRO A 30 13.24 -17.45 3.77
C PRO A 30 12.61 -17.99 2.50
N GLY A 31 12.92 -17.36 1.35
CA GLY A 31 12.36 -17.74 0.05
C GLY A 31 10.90 -17.35 -0.17
N ALA A 32 10.24 -16.68 0.78
CA ALA A 32 8.87 -16.20 0.58
C ALA A 32 8.81 -15.14 -0.54
N ASP A 33 7.79 -15.24 -1.38
CA ASP A 33 7.50 -14.25 -2.41
C ASP A 33 7.06 -12.92 -1.77
N LEU A 34 7.95 -11.92 -1.88
CA LEU A 34 7.76 -10.60 -1.32
C LEU A 34 6.61 -9.83 -1.99
N ASP A 35 6.46 -9.91 -3.31
CA ASP A 35 5.40 -9.18 -4.02
C ASP A 35 4.03 -9.75 -3.65
N ALA A 36 3.91 -11.09 -3.68
CA ALA A 36 2.69 -11.75 -3.25
C ALA A 36 2.37 -11.46 -1.77
N ALA A 37 3.38 -11.40 -0.90
CA ALA A 37 3.19 -11.05 0.50
C ALA A 37 2.67 -9.61 0.68
N LEU A 38 3.27 -8.63 0.01
CA LEU A 38 2.84 -7.22 0.05
C LEU A 38 1.39 -7.07 -0.44
N ARG A 39 1.05 -7.69 -1.59
CA ARG A 39 -0.31 -7.66 -2.14
C ARG A 39 -1.33 -8.27 -1.19
N ARG A 40 -1.05 -9.46 -0.64
CA ARG A 40 -1.94 -10.12 0.32
C ARG A 40 -2.13 -9.29 1.58
N ALA A 41 -1.05 -8.72 2.11
CA ALA A 41 -1.09 -7.91 3.31
C ALA A 41 -1.92 -6.63 3.13
N ALA A 42 -1.75 -5.92 2.01
CA ALA A 42 -2.54 -4.74 1.70
C ALA A 42 -4.02 -5.10 1.43
N LEU A 43 -4.30 -6.15 0.65
CA LEU A 43 -5.68 -6.60 0.38
C LEU A 43 -6.42 -7.03 1.65
N ALA A 44 -5.74 -7.65 2.60
CA ALA A 44 -6.34 -8.06 3.87
C ALA A 44 -6.78 -6.87 4.73
N ALA A 45 -6.17 -5.70 4.54
CA ALA A 45 -6.47 -4.48 5.28
C ALA A 45 -7.55 -3.60 4.62
N VAL A 46 -7.97 -3.93 3.39
CA VAL A 46 -9.04 -3.22 2.66
C VAL A 46 -10.34 -4.03 2.72
N PRO A 47 -11.48 -3.42 3.09
CA PRO A 47 -12.78 -4.10 3.10
C PRO A 47 -13.19 -4.52 1.68
N LYS A 48 -13.75 -5.72 1.55
CA LYS A 48 -14.32 -6.23 0.30
C LYS A 48 -15.83 -6.01 0.35
N VAL A 49 -16.25 -4.82 -0.05
CA VAL A 49 -17.67 -4.41 -0.06
C VAL A 49 -18.21 -4.57 -1.47
N GLU A 50 -19.41 -5.13 -1.61
CA GLU A 50 -20.07 -5.24 -2.90
C GLU A 50 -20.28 -3.85 -3.55
N GLY A 51 -20.10 -3.80 -4.87
CA GLY A 51 -20.21 -2.55 -5.64
C GLY A 51 -19.02 -1.60 -5.50
N TRP A 52 -17.98 -1.95 -4.73
CA TRP A 52 -16.74 -1.17 -4.69
C TRP A 52 -15.78 -1.61 -5.79
N THR A 53 -15.17 -0.64 -6.45
CA THR A 53 -14.04 -0.87 -7.35
C THR A 53 -12.77 -0.95 -6.53
N ILE A 54 -12.03 -2.06 -6.65
CA ILE A 54 -10.73 -2.26 -6.01
C ILE A 54 -9.63 -2.28 -7.05
N ARG A 55 -8.54 -1.53 -6.81
CA ARG A 55 -7.31 -1.57 -7.61
C ARG A 55 -6.09 -1.77 -6.72
N VAL A 56 -5.09 -2.41 -7.29
CA VAL A 56 -3.79 -2.68 -6.66
C VAL A 56 -2.72 -2.00 -7.48
N PHE A 57 -1.93 -1.16 -6.82
CA PHE A 57 -0.79 -0.45 -7.39
C PHE A 57 0.48 -0.99 -6.73
N ALA A 58 1.42 -1.51 -7.51
CA ALA A 58 2.71 -1.98 -7.04
C ALA A 58 3.79 -1.05 -7.60
N VAL A 59 4.67 -0.55 -6.72
CA VAL A 59 5.75 0.37 -7.08
C VAL A 59 7.04 -0.16 -6.48
N GLU A 60 8.11 -0.10 -7.28
CA GLU A 60 9.48 -0.40 -6.88
C GLU A 60 10.34 0.83 -7.13
N ARG A 61 11.27 1.10 -6.21
CA ARG A 61 12.20 2.22 -6.36
C ARG A 61 13.09 1.98 -7.58
N THR A 62 13.35 3.01 -8.37
CA THR A 62 14.27 2.94 -9.51
C THR A 62 15.70 3.30 -9.11
N ALA A 63 15.86 4.07 -8.03
CA ALA A 63 17.15 4.44 -7.47
C ALA A 63 17.17 4.35 -5.93
N ALA A 64 18.36 4.15 -5.36
CA ALA A 64 18.55 4.19 -3.92
C ALA A 64 18.22 5.58 -3.37
N GLY A 65 17.47 5.63 -2.27
CA GLY A 65 17.05 6.88 -1.62
C GLY A 65 15.72 7.44 -2.10
N GLU A 66 15.09 6.87 -3.14
CA GLU A 66 13.72 7.24 -3.52
C GLU A 66 12.72 6.93 -2.40
N ARG A 67 11.75 7.84 -2.22
CA ARG A 67 10.77 7.77 -1.14
C ARG A 67 9.40 7.28 -1.62
N ILE A 68 9.36 6.21 -2.41
CA ILE A 68 8.12 5.71 -3.03
C ILE A 68 7.00 5.41 -2.00
N ALA A 69 7.35 4.86 -0.84
CA ALA A 69 6.39 4.57 0.21
C ALA A 69 5.76 5.85 0.77
N ALA A 70 6.52 6.94 0.88
CA ALA A 70 6.00 8.22 1.33
C ALA A 70 5.07 8.87 0.29
N VAL A 71 5.37 8.72 -1.00
CA VAL A 71 4.48 9.17 -2.08
C VAL A 71 3.15 8.42 -2.03
N LEU A 72 3.18 7.09 -1.91
CA LEU A 72 1.96 6.29 -1.78
C LEU A 72 1.18 6.60 -0.50
N ASP A 73 1.86 6.82 0.63
CA ASP A 73 1.27 7.24 1.90
C ASP A 73 0.55 8.59 1.75
N HIS A 74 1.18 9.55 1.05
CA HIS A 74 0.59 10.85 0.75
C HIS A 74 -0.64 10.75 -0.17
N LEU A 75 -0.57 9.95 -1.23
CA LEU A 75 -1.69 9.74 -2.14
C LEU A 75 -2.87 9.05 -1.44
N ALA A 76 -2.60 8.03 -0.63
CA ALA A 76 -3.63 7.37 0.17
C ALA A 76 -4.32 8.35 1.12
N ARG A 77 -3.54 9.20 1.82
CA ARG A 77 -4.08 10.25 2.70
C ARG A 77 -4.91 11.29 1.97
N ARG A 78 -4.49 11.73 0.78
CA ARG A 78 -5.26 12.71 -0.02
C ARG A 78 -6.56 12.12 -0.53
N ALA A 79 -6.58 10.82 -0.81
CA ALA A 79 -7.79 10.12 -1.22
C ALA A 79 -8.75 9.87 -0.04
N MET A 80 -8.26 9.86 1.21
CA MET A 80 -9.10 9.73 2.40
C MET A 80 -10.12 10.86 2.50
N GLY A 81 -11.32 10.50 2.95
CA GLY A 81 -12.38 11.48 3.23
C GLY A 81 -13.75 10.92 2.89
N GLY A 82 -14.32 10.13 3.78
CA GLY A 82 -15.70 9.63 3.67
C GLY A 82 -15.81 8.10 3.65
N PRO A 83 -17.00 7.56 3.95
CA PRO A 83 -17.24 6.14 4.22
C PRO A 83 -17.08 5.25 2.98
N ASP A 84 -17.08 5.84 1.78
CA ASP A 84 -17.06 5.16 0.48
C ASP A 84 -15.65 4.94 -0.08
N LEU A 85 -14.60 5.08 0.73
CA LEU A 85 -13.22 4.81 0.35
C LEU A 85 -12.44 4.11 1.47
N ALA A 86 -11.61 3.16 1.05
CA ALA A 86 -10.60 2.54 1.89
C ALA A 86 -9.33 2.32 1.10
N ALA A 87 -8.17 2.50 1.74
CA ALA A 87 -6.90 2.14 1.15
C ALA A 87 -6.02 1.40 2.16
N ALA A 88 -5.05 0.64 1.66
CA ALA A 88 -4.00 0.08 2.48
C ALA A 88 -2.67 0.11 1.77
N LEU A 89 -1.64 0.57 2.47
CA LEU A 89 -0.26 0.60 2.02
C LEU A 89 0.52 -0.50 2.75
N ALA A 90 1.04 -1.47 2.00
CA ALA A 90 2.05 -2.40 2.49
C ALA A 90 3.41 -2.01 1.89
N ALA A 91 4.44 -1.86 2.70
CA ALA A 91 5.78 -1.52 2.21
C ALA A 91 6.85 -2.30 2.95
N THR A 92 7.98 -2.53 2.29
CA THR A 92 9.20 -2.99 2.95
C THR A 92 9.75 -1.91 3.89
N LEU A 93 10.47 -2.29 4.96
CA LEU A 93 10.99 -1.31 5.92
C LEU A 93 12.01 -0.34 5.32
N ASP A 94 12.78 -0.79 4.33
CA ASP A 94 13.73 0.03 3.56
C ASP A 94 13.03 0.91 2.51
N GLY A 95 11.71 0.78 2.35
CA GLY A 95 10.91 1.49 1.35
C GLY A 95 11.21 1.11 -0.10
N ALA A 96 11.98 0.05 -0.34
CA ALA A 96 12.36 -0.35 -1.69
C ALA A 96 11.19 -0.82 -2.55
N ARG A 97 10.18 -1.43 -1.92
CA ARG A 97 8.95 -1.90 -2.57
C ARG A 97 7.74 -1.53 -1.76
N ALA A 98 6.69 -1.12 -2.46
CA ALA A 98 5.43 -0.77 -1.83
C ALA A 98 4.24 -1.17 -2.71
N VAL A 99 3.17 -1.62 -2.06
CA VAL A 99 1.89 -1.94 -2.67
C VAL A 99 0.82 -1.10 -2.00
N LEU A 100 0.09 -0.33 -2.80
CA LEU A 100 -1.09 0.41 -2.40
C LEU A 100 -2.33 -0.28 -2.97
N VAL A 101 -3.25 -0.70 -2.11
CA VAL A 101 -4.59 -1.15 -2.49
C VAL A 101 -5.56 -0.01 -2.22
N VAL A 102 -6.42 0.30 -3.18
CA VAL A 102 -7.49 1.30 -3.02
C VAL A 102 -8.80 0.64 -3.41
N GLY A 103 -9.79 0.74 -2.54
CA GLY A 103 -11.18 0.37 -2.78
C GLY A 103 -12.08 1.59 -2.60
N ALA A 104 -12.98 1.84 -3.55
CA ALA A 104 -13.98 2.89 -3.41
C ALA A 104 -15.28 2.53 -4.14
N ARG A 105 -16.41 3.07 -3.67
CA ARG A 105 -17.69 2.94 -4.36
C ARG A 105 -17.69 3.67 -5.71
N ASP A 106 -17.14 4.89 -5.75
CA ASP A 106 -16.96 5.65 -6.99
C ASP A 106 -15.62 5.32 -7.66
N ALA A 107 -15.67 4.70 -8.83
CA ALA A 107 -14.50 4.34 -9.63
C ALA A 107 -13.64 5.57 -9.99
N ARG A 108 -14.21 6.78 -10.10
CA ARG A 108 -13.45 8.01 -10.40
C ARG A 108 -12.43 8.33 -9.33
N ARG A 109 -12.72 8.00 -8.07
CA ARG A 109 -11.76 8.19 -6.96
C ARG A 109 -10.56 7.26 -7.10
N VAL A 110 -10.78 6.03 -7.57
CA VAL A 110 -9.71 5.08 -7.83
C VAL A 110 -8.85 5.52 -9.03
N GLU A 111 -9.48 6.02 -10.08
CA GLU A 111 -8.79 6.56 -11.26
C GLU A 111 -7.98 7.83 -10.95
N ALA A 112 -8.46 8.68 -10.04
CA ALA A 112 -7.70 9.85 -9.59
C ALA A 112 -6.38 9.44 -8.89
N VAL A 113 -6.40 8.36 -8.10
CA VAL A 113 -5.17 7.80 -7.51
C VAL A 113 -4.24 7.26 -8.61
N ARG A 114 -4.78 6.56 -9.61
CA ARG A 114 -3.98 6.06 -10.75
C ARG A 114 -3.29 7.21 -11.49
N ALA A 115 -4.03 8.25 -11.84
CA ALA A 115 -3.49 9.41 -12.56
C ALA A 115 -2.38 10.11 -11.78
N ALA A 116 -2.50 10.20 -10.46
CA ALA A 116 -1.50 10.80 -9.59
C ALA A 116 -0.21 9.97 -9.45
N LEU A 117 -0.21 8.70 -9.87
CA LEU A 117 0.99 7.85 -9.92
C LEU A 117 1.76 7.96 -11.25
N THR A 118 1.12 8.50 -12.29
CA THR A 118 1.69 8.59 -13.64
C THR A 118 2.15 10.00 -14.03
N GLY A 119 1.91 11.00 -13.17
CA GLY A 119 2.36 12.39 -13.34
C GLY A 119 3.65 12.66 -12.58
#